data_AF-A0A7N2L1U0-F1
#
_entry.id   AF-A0A7N2L1U0-F1
#
_cell.length_a   1.000
_cell.length_b   1.000
_cell.length_c   1.000
_cell.angle_alpha   90.00
_cell.angle_beta   90.00
_cell.angle_gamma   90.00
#
_symmetry.space_group_name_H-M   'P 1'
#
loop_
_entity.id
_entity.type
_entity.pdbx_description
1 polymer ?
#
loop_
_entity_poly.entity_id
_entity_poly.type
_entity_poly.pdbx_seq_one_letter_code
_entity_poly.pdbx_strand_id
1 'polypeptide(L)'
;MYMAASSRDMAESPTPNKATKEDLLSKSVQELVINDGQPPDNYVYKNSTGGVADVHTPLNEIPVIDLGILQSSATTVAEELEKLRSALSSWGCFQVFQNRGGSRLDLAA
;
A
#
# COMPACT_ATOMS: atom_id res chain seq x y z
N MET A 1 60.52 -16.65 -39.37
CA MET A 1 59.80 -16.20 -38.16
C MET A 1 58.63 -15.35 -38.62
N TYR A 2 57.40 -15.86 -38.52
CA TYR A 2 56.19 -15.07 -38.74
C TYR A 2 55.65 -14.67 -37.37
N MET A 3 55.38 -13.38 -37.16
CA MET A 3 54.51 -12.93 -36.06
C MET A 3 53.30 -12.26 -36.69
N ALA A 4 52.14 -12.90 -36.51
CA ALA A 4 50.85 -12.40 -36.94
C ALA A 4 50.41 -11.20 -36.08
N ALA A 5 49.72 -10.26 -36.70
CA ALA A 5 49.21 -9.04 -36.10
C ALA A 5 48.19 -9.33 -34.98
N SER A 6 48.37 -8.69 -33.83
CA SER A 6 47.40 -8.70 -32.72
C SER A 6 46.44 -7.52 -32.91
N SER A 7 45.16 -7.83 -33.11
CA SER A 7 44.07 -6.88 -33.33
C SER A 7 43.85 -5.97 -32.12
N ARG A 8 43.52 -4.71 -32.40
CA ARG A 8 43.08 -3.72 -31.43
C ARG A 8 41.63 -4.01 -31.09
N ASP A 9 41.37 -4.55 -29.90
CA ASP A 9 40.03 -4.54 -29.33
C ASP A 9 39.71 -3.12 -28.86
N MET A 10 38.90 -2.43 -29.65
CA MET A 10 38.26 -1.19 -29.25
C MET A 10 37.20 -1.55 -28.20
N ALA A 11 37.46 -1.17 -26.95
CA ALA A 11 36.46 -1.24 -25.90
C ALA A 11 35.34 -0.24 -26.23
N GLU A 12 34.20 -0.77 -26.67
CA GLU A 12 32.91 -0.10 -26.75
C GLU A 12 32.61 0.59 -25.40
N SER A 13 32.35 1.90 -25.48
CA SER A 13 31.83 2.73 -24.38
C SER A 13 30.60 2.05 -23.74
N PRO A 14 30.47 1.99 -22.40
CA PRO A 14 29.27 1.43 -21.77
C PRO A 14 28.06 2.30 -22.12
N THR A 15 27.20 1.78 -22.99
CA THR A 15 25.85 2.29 -23.21
C THR A 15 25.07 2.34 -21.89
N PRO A 16 24.20 3.33 -21.66
CA PRO A 16 23.33 3.40 -20.48
C PRO A 16 22.54 2.10 -20.32
N ASN A 17 22.87 1.37 -19.25
CA ASN A 17 22.12 0.30 -18.60
C ASN A 17 20.65 0.13 -19.07
N LYS A 18 20.44 -0.68 -20.12
CA LYS A 18 19.14 -1.28 -20.38
C LYS A 18 18.89 -2.35 -19.31
N ALA A 19 18.25 -1.97 -18.21
CA ALA A 19 17.86 -2.91 -17.17
C ALA A 19 16.99 -4.03 -17.77
N THR A 20 17.43 -5.27 -17.62
CA THR A 20 16.72 -6.48 -18.05
C THR A 20 15.47 -6.69 -17.19
N LYS A 21 14.41 -7.24 -17.77
CA LYS A 21 13.11 -7.49 -17.11
C LYS A 21 13.24 -8.32 -15.82
N GLU A 22 14.28 -9.15 -15.73
CA GLU A 22 14.63 -9.98 -14.58
C GLU A 22 15.19 -9.15 -13.39
N ASP A 23 15.89 -8.04 -13.67
CA ASP A 23 16.39 -7.12 -12.64
C ASP A 23 15.25 -6.32 -12.00
N LEU A 24 14.22 -5.98 -12.78
CA LEU A 24 13.07 -5.21 -12.26
C LEU A 24 12.11 -6.07 -11.42
N LEU A 25 12.07 -7.39 -11.68
CA LEU A 25 11.30 -8.35 -10.88
C LEU A 25 11.99 -8.70 -9.55
N SER A 26 13.29 -8.49 -9.46
CA SER A 26 14.09 -8.76 -8.26
C SER A 26 14.14 -7.57 -7.29
N LYS A 27 13.79 -6.36 -7.76
CA LYS A 27 13.77 -5.14 -6.96
C LYS A 27 12.46 -5.00 -6.19
N SER A 28 12.55 -4.47 -4.97
CA SER A 28 11.36 -4.12 -4.19
C SER A 28 10.60 -2.95 -4.83
N VAL A 29 9.28 -2.86 -4.59
CA VAL A 29 8.46 -1.74 -5.10
C VAL A 29 8.98 -0.40 -4.55
N GLN A 30 9.43 -0.38 -3.31
CA GLN A 30 10.02 0.80 -2.68
C GLN A 30 11.29 1.27 -3.42
N GLU A 31 12.18 0.34 -3.78
CA GLU A 31 13.38 0.67 -4.57
C GLU A 31 13.05 1.17 -5.97
N LEU A 32 12.01 0.63 -6.61
CA LEU A 32 11.56 1.11 -7.92
C LEU A 32 11.08 2.57 -7.84
N VAL A 33 10.34 2.93 -6.78
CA VAL A 33 9.89 4.31 -6.54
C VAL A 33 11.06 5.25 -6.26
N ILE A 34 12.03 4.84 -5.44
CA ILE A 34 13.20 5.66 -5.08
C ILE A 34 14.09 5.96 -6.29
N ASN A 35 14.15 5.05 -7.27
CA ASN A 35 15.00 5.18 -8.45
C ASN A 35 14.25 5.69 -9.69
N ASP A 36 13.06 6.30 -9.52
CA ASP A 36 12.18 6.77 -10.60
C ASP A 36 11.91 5.70 -11.69
N GLY A 37 11.93 4.42 -11.30
CA GLY A 37 11.70 3.29 -12.18
C GLY A 37 10.22 3.12 -12.48
N GLN A 38 9.87 2.94 -13.75
CA GLN A 38 8.52 2.56 -14.13
C GLN A 38 8.15 1.21 -13.48
N PRO A 39 6.94 1.05 -12.90
CA PRO A 39 6.49 -0.24 -12.42
C PRO A 39 6.49 -1.27 -13.57
N PRO A 40 6.96 -2.50 -13.32
CA PRO A 40 6.89 -3.60 -14.26
C PRO A 40 5.45 -3.88 -14.72
N ASP A 41 5.28 -4.37 -15.95
CA ASP A 41 3.96 -4.65 -16.55
C ASP A 41 3.07 -5.60 -15.73
N ASN A 42 3.64 -6.41 -14.83
CA ASN A 42 2.89 -7.30 -13.94
C ASN A 42 2.20 -6.57 -12.77
N TYR A 43 2.55 -5.31 -12.49
CA TYR A 43 1.81 -4.45 -11.55
C TYR A 43 0.67 -3.69 -12.23
N VAL A 44 0.64 -3.67 -13.56
CA VAL A 44 -0.41 -3.01 -14.32
C VAL A 44 -1.64 -3.92 -14.38
N TYR A 45 -2.71 -3.53 -13.69
CA TYR A 45 -3.98 -4.23 -13.77
C TYR A 45 -4.59 -4.05 -15.17
N LYS A 46 -4.52 -5.12 -15.97
CA LYS A 46 -5.12 -5.16 -17.30
C LYS A 46 -6.59 -5.54 -17.17
N ASN A 47 -7.44 -4.55 -16.92
CA ASN A 47 -8.87 -4.74 -17.05
C ASN A 47 -9.22 -4.98 -18.53
N SER A 48 -9.58 -6.21 -18.90
CA SER A 48 -9.99 -6.57 -20.26
C SER A 48 -11.37 -6.02 -20.65
N THR A 49 -12.09 -5.39 -19.73
CA THR A 49 -13.41 -4.79 -19.96
C THR A 49 -13.35 -3.37 -19.46
N GLY A 50 -13.19 -2.37 -20.35
CA GLY A 50 -12.97 -0.94 -20.04
C GLY A 50 -14.01 -0.26 -19.13
N GLY A 51 -14.15 -0.74 -17.91
CA GLY A 51 -14.90 -0.16 -16.82
C GLY A 51 -13.94 0.75 -16.09
N VAL A 52 -14.07 2.05 -16.38
CA VAL A 52 -13.75 3.12 -15.45
C VAL A 52 -14.24 2.63 -14.08
N ALA A 53 -13.34 2.53 -13.09
CA ALA A 53 -13.76 2.27 -11.72
C ALA A 53 -14.90 3.25 -11.43
N ASP A 54 -16.07 2.73 -11.05
CA ASP A 54 -17.28 3.53 -10.89
C ASP A 54 -17.07 4.59 -9.81
N VAL A 55 -16.53 5.75 -10.21
CA VAL A 55 -16.26 6.93 -9.37
C VAL A 55 -17.57 7.50 -8.80
N HIS A 56 -18.71 6.98 -9.25
CA HIS A 56 -20.03 7.35 -8.77
C HIS A 56 -20.54 6.51 -7.61
N THR A 57 -19.75 5.60 -7.03
CA THR A 57 -20.11 5.08 -5.71
C THR A 57 -20.01 6.27 -4.73
N PRO A 58 -21.12 6.73 -4.13
CA PRO A 58 -21.02 7.79 -3.14
C PRO A 58 -20.01 7.33 -2.10
N LEU A 59 -19.09 8.24 -1.76
CA LEU A 59 -18.07 7.97 -0.76
C LEU A 59 -18.77 7.96 0.60
N ASN A 60 -19.54 6.91 0.84
CA ASN A 60 -20.14 6.68 2.12
C ASN A 60 -18.95 6.61 3.10
N GLU A 61 -19.07 7.29 4.23
CA GLU A 61 -18.05 7.21 5.28
C GLU A 61 -18.10 5.84 5.94
N ILE A 62 -16.96 5.15 6.00
CA ILE A 62 -16.85 3.85 6.67
C ILE A 62 -17.28 4.03 8.14
N PRO A 63 -18.19 3.18 8.66
CA PRO A 63 -18.67 3.32 10.04
C PRO A 63 -17.52 3.25 11.04
N VAL A 64 -17.49 4.16 12.02
CA VAL A 64 -16.49 4.16 13.11
C VAL A 64 -17.12 3.63 14.39
N ILE A 65 -16.53 2.60 15.01
CA ILE A 65 -17.04 2.00 16.25
C ILE A 65 -16.13 2.38 17.43
N ASP A 66 -16.69 3.00 18.47
CA ASP A 66 -15.99 3.33 19.71
C ASP A 66 -16.01 2.16 20.71
N LEU A 67 -14.89 1.43 20.80
CA LEU A 67 -14.72 0.36 21.79
C LEU A 67 -14.74 0.88 23.22
N GLY A 68 -14.35 2.14 23.45
CA GLY A 68 -14.41 2.74 24.77
C GLY A 68 -15.84 2.82 25.29
N ILE A 69 -16.80 3.14 24.41
CA ILE A 69 -18.22 3.10 24.73
C ILE A 69 -18.67 1.66 24.98
N LEU A 70 -18.35 0.72 24.08
CA LEU A 70 -18.75 -0.69 24.23
C LEU A 70 -18.20 -1.36 25.50
N GLN A 71 -17.04 -0.92 25.98
CA GLN A 71 -16.41 -1.43 27.20
C GLN A 71 -16.86 -0.70 28.47
N SER A 72 -17.60 0.40 28.34
CA SER A 72 -18.12 1.18 29.46
C SER A 72 -19.49 0.66 29.93
N SER A 73 -19.93 1.14 31.10
CA SER A 73 -21.32 0.96 31.56
C SER A 73 -22.22 2.14 31.15
N ALA A 74 -21.84 2.89 30.11
CA ALA A 74 -22.60 4.06 29.67
C ALA A 74 -23.94 3.64 29.03
N THR A 75 -24.95 4.51 29.14
CA THR A 75 -26.25 4.32 28.48
C THR A 75 -26.12 4.24 26.95
N THR A 76 -25.04 4.78 26.39
CA THR A 76 -24.73 4.79 24.94
C THR A 76 -24.20 3.46 24.40
N VAL A 77 -23.96 2.45 25.24
CA VAL A 77 -23.50 1.11 24.78
C VAL A 77 -24.48 0.48 23.79
N ALA A 78 -25.79 0.67 24.00
CA ALA A 78 -26.81 0.10 23.12
C ALA A 78 -26.76 0.70 21.71
N GLU A 79 -26.60 2.02 21.61
CA GLU A 79 -26.48 2.75 20.35
C GLU A 79 -25.22 2.35 19.59
N GLU A 80 -24.09 2.22 20.31
CA GLU A 80 -22.83 1.81 19.71
C GLU A 80 -22.84 0.35 19.25
N LEU A 81 -23.54 -0.53 19.98
CA LEU A 81 -23.73 -1.92 19.59
C LEU A 81 -24.64 -2.05 18.36
N GLU A 82 -25.67 -1.22 18.25
CA GLU A 82 -26.53 -1.16 17.07
C GLU A 82 -25.73 -0.69 15.84
N LYS A 83 -24.88 0.32 16.00
CA LYS A 83 -23.95 0.79 14.96
C LYS A 83 -23.03 -0.33 14.48
N LEU A 84 -22.45 -1.10 15.41
CA LEU A 84 -21.62 -2.27 15.08
C LEU A 84 -22.40 -3.33 14.29
N ARG A 85 -23.63 -3.65 14.71
CA ARG A 85 -24.50 -4.59 14.00
C ARG A 85 -24.83 -4.12 12.59
N SER A 86 -25.16 -2.84 12.44
CA SER A 86 -25.45 -2.21 11.15
C SER A 86 -24.23 -2.27 10.23
N ALA A 87 -23.04 -1.92 10.72
CA ALA A 87 -21.80 -1.97 9.95
C ALA A 87 -21.46 -3.40 9.48
N LEU A 88 -21.59 -4.40 10.36
CA LEU A 88 -21.38 -5.80 10.00
C LEU A 88 -22.38 -6.29 8.93
N SER A 89 -23.62 -5.79 8.97
CA SER A 89 -24.68 -6.25 8.07
C SER A 89 -24.69 -5.54 6.71
N SER A 90 -24.29 -4.27 6.66
CA SER A 90 -24.41 -3.42 5.46
C SER A 90 -23.09 -3.05 4.81
N TRP A 91 -21.98 -3.01 5.56
CA TRP A 91 -20.67 -2.58 5.05
C TRP A 91 -19.67 -3.71 4.87
N GLY A 92 -19.68 -4.68 5.78
CA GLY A 92 -18.65 -5.73 5.84
C GLY A 92 -17.28 -5.24 6.35
N CYS A 93 -17.11 -3.93 6.56
CA CYS A 93 -15.96 -3.33 7.22
C CYS A 93 -16.37 -2.13 8.09
N PHE A 94 -15.56 -1.81 9.09
CA PHE A 94 -15.72 -0.65 9.95
C PHE A 94 -14.35 -0.22 10.51
N GLN A 95 -14.24 1.05 10.85
CA GLN A 95 -13.11 1.59 11.60
C GLN A 95 -13.38 1.44 13.09
N VAL A 96 -12.32 1.43 13.88
CA VAL A 96 -12.41 1.25 15.32
C VAL A 96 -11.67 2.40 15.99
N PHE A 97 -12.35 3.05 16.93
CA PHE A 97 -11.79 4.03 17.85
C PHE A 97 -11.80 3.43 19.26
N GLN A 98 -10.77 3.68 20.05
CA GLN A 98 -10.76 3.31 21.46
C GLN A 98 -10.13 4.47 22.23
N ASN A 99 -10.91 5.15 23.05
CA ASN A 99 -10.35 6.09 24.00
C ASN A 99 -9.64 5.31 25.12
N ARG A 100 -8.32 5.07 24.99
CA ARG A 100 -7.53 4.62 26.13
C ARG A 100 -7.40 5.79 27.11
N GLY A 101 -8.30 5.85 28.08
CA GLY A 101 -8.08 6.62 29.31
C GLY A 101 -6.83 6.07 29.99
N GLY A 102 -5.69 6.72 29.80
CA GLY A 102 -4.41 6.28 30.32
C GLY A 102 -3.45 7.47 30.47
N SER A 103 -3.30 7.91 31.71
CA SER A 103 -2.31 8.84 32.23
C SER A 103 -0.94 8.72 31.57
N ARG A 104 -0.59 9.72 30.75
CA ARG A 104 0.80 9.95 30.30
C ARG A 104 1.37 11.19 30.99
N LEU A 105 1.26 11.27 32.32
CA LEU A 105 1.93 12.26 33.15
C LEU A 105 2.25 11.67 34.54
N ASP A 106 3.02 10.60 34.57
CA ASP A 106 3.86 10.25 35.73
C ASP A 106 5.22 9.80 35.19
N LEU A 107 5.91 10.69 34.47
CA LEU A 107 7.36 10.58 34.30
C LEU A 107 7.98 11.62 35.22
N ALA A 108 8.31 11.16 36.43
CA ALA A 108 9.22 11.84 37.31
C ALA A 108 10.56 12.06 36.61
N ALA A 109 11.01 13.31 36.58
CA ALA A 109 12.41 13.73 36.54
C ALA A 109 12.49 15.17 37.06
#